data_AF-A0A6P1A5K6-F1
#
_entry.id   AF-A0A6P1A5K6-F1
#
_cell.length_a   1.000
_cell.length_b   1.000
_cell.length_c   1.000
_cell.angle_alpha   90.00
_cell.angle_beta   90.00
_cell.angle_gamma   90.00
#
_symmetry.space_group_name_H-M   'P 1'
#
loop_
_entity.id
_entity.type
_entity.pdbx_description
1 polymer ?
#
loop_
_entity_poly.entity_id
_entity_poly.type
_entity_poly.pdbx_seq_one_letter_code
_entity_poly.pdbx_strand_id
1 'polypeptide(L)'
;LRILGRGRVQQQAIEELKSLPNGSQHKDNILELVYDMLAILDARIKQNQNLEEDDRELIMQLSQIYQQRLELATELGKQEGLVQGLVQGKEEGLVQGKQEGLVQGRQNERRSMVTYLLRSRFGELDQELLDIIEPLMALSPEEFIPLLLQLSRLELLTRFGEQT
;
A
#
# COMPACT_ATOMS: atom_id res chain seq x y z
N LEU A 1 15.22 53.12 1.45
CA LEU A 1 15.57 52.28 0.28
C LEU A 1 14.28 51.69 -0.28
N ARG A 2 13.81 52.24 -1.40
CA ARG A 2 12.54 51.92 -2.09
C ARG A 2 12.94 51.37 -3.47
N ILE A 3 12.85 50.05 -3.69
CA ILE A 3 13.39 49.39 -4.91
C ILE A 3 12.35 48.60 -5.72
N LEU A 4 11.06 48.63 -5.38
CA LEU A 4 10.02 48.07 -6.26
C LEU A 4 8.96 49.15 -6.51
N GLY A 5 8.76 49.48 -7.79
CA GLY A 5 7.77 50.47 -8.24
C GLY A 5 6.37 50.03 -7.81
N ARG A 6 5.62 50.89 -7.11
CA ARG A 6 4.33 50.51 -6.52
C ARG A 6 3.22 50.37 -7.57
N GLY A 7 2.28 49.45 -7.32
CA GLY A 7 1.09 49.18 -8.11
C GLY A 7 1.37 48.40 -9.40
N ARG A 8 1.84 49.10 -10.46
CA ARG A 8 1.95 48.52 -11.81
C ARG A 8 2.99 47.39 -11.92
N VAL A 9 4.13 47.51 -11.24
CA VAL A 9 5.19 46.49 -11.30
C VAL A 9 4.79 45.22 -10.53
N GLN A 10 4.09 45.37 -9.40
CA GLN A 10 3.58 44.22 -8.64
C GLN A 10 2.46 43.49 -9.40
N GLN A 11 1.52 44.23 -9.99
CA GLN A 11 0.49 43.64 -10.85
C GLN A 11 1.11 42.88 -12.03
N GLN A 12 2.11 43.46 -12.69
CA GLN A 12 2.81 42.79 -13.77
C GLN A 12 3.53 41.52 -13.31
N ALA A 13 4.19 41.55 -12.15
CA ALA A 13 4.85 40.37 -11.57
C ALA A 13 3.86 39.25 -11.20
N ILE A 14 2.66 39.59 -10.72
CA ILE A 14 1.60 38.61 -10.43
C ILE A 14 1.08 37.97 -11.72
N GLU A 15 0.86 38.76 -12.78
CA GLU A 15 0.45 38.22 -14.08
C GLU A 15 1.53 37.33 -14.69
N GLU A 16 2.80 37.72 -14.58
CA GLU A 16 3.94 36.87 -14.97
C GLU A 16 3.93 35.55 -14.19
N LEU A 17 3.75 35.58 -12.86
CA LEU A 17 3.63 34.39 -12.01
C LEU A 17 2.46 33.48 -12.44
N LYS A 18 1.28 34.06 -12.74
CA LYS A 18 0.13 33.30 -13.23
C LYS A 18 0.43 32.62 -14.56
N SER A 19 1.14 33.30 -15.45
CA SER A 19 1.49 32.81 -16.79
C SER A 19 2.56 31.71 -16.79
N LEU A 20 3.33 31.56 -15.71
CA LEU A 20 4.36 30.53 -15.62
C LEU A 20 3.75 29.11 -15.72
N PRO A 21 4.42 28.16 -16.38
CA PRO A 21 3.97 26.77 -16.42
C PRO A 21 3.85 26.16 -15.02
N ASN A 22 2.73 25.51 -14.74
CA ASN A 22 2.52 24.75 -13.51
C ASN A 22 3.52 23.59 -13.42
N GLY A 23 4.05 23.33 -12.21
CA GLY A 23 5.03 22.27 -11.96
C GLY A 23 6.44 22.56 -12.46
N SER A 24 6.74 23.80 -12.87
CA SER A 24 8.11 24.23 -13.12
C SER A 24 8.80 24.62 -11.82
N GLN A 25 10.05 24.15 -11.64
CA GLN A 25 10.81 24.41 -10.41
C GLN A 25 10.98 25.91 -10.10
N HIS A 26 11.04 26.76 -11.14
CA HIS A 26 11.09 28.20 -10.98
C HIS A 26 9.78 28.77 -10.40
N LYS A 27 8.62 28.33 -10.90
CA LYS A 27 7.32 28.73 -10.37
C LYS A 27 7.16 28.26 -8.93
N ASP A 28 7.57 27.03 -8.63
CA ASP A 28 7.48 26.48 -7.27
C ASP A 28 8.35 27.26 -6.27
N ASN A 29 9.60 27.57 -6.64
CA ASN A 29 10.48 28.40 -5.82
C ASN A 29 9.89 29.80 -5.57
N ILE A 30 9.24 30.40 -6.57
CA ILE A 30 8.57 31.71 -6.41
C ILE A 30 7.35 31.58 -5.48
N LEU A 31 6.58 30.50 -5.59
CA LEU A 31 5.40 30.26 -4.75
C LEU A 31 5.76 29.99 -3.27
N GLU A 32 6.92 29.40 -2.99
CA GLU A 32 7.46 29.31 -1.62
C GLU A 32 7.77 30.70 -1.04
N LEU A 33 8.42 31.56 -1.82
CA LEU A 33 8.69 32.94 -1.38
C LEU A 33 7.40 33.75 -1.17
N VAL A 34 6.38 33.51 -2.01
CA VAL A 34 5.05 34.09 -1.85
C VAL A 34 4.40 33.61 -0.54
N TYR A 35 4.52 32.34 -0.18
CA TYR A 35 4.01 31.81 1.08
C TYR A 35 4.68 32.46 2.29
N ASP A 36 6.00 32.57 2.29
CA ASP A 36 6.76 33.24 3.35
C ASP A 36 6.32 34.71 3.49
N MET A 37 6.11 35.39 2.36
CA MET A 37 5.62 36.77 2.34
C MET A 37 4.20 36.88 2.91
N LEU A 38 3.29 35.98 2.56
CA LEU A 38 1.94 35.94 3.13
C LEU A 38 1.99 35.73 4.65
N ALA A 39 2.82 34.82 5.14
CA ALA A 39 2.99 34.57 6.58
C ALA A 39 3.50 35.80 7.35
N ILE A 40 4.46 36.53 6.77
CA ILE A 40 4.98 37.78 7.36
C ILE A 40 3.88 38.85 7.39
N LEU A 41 3.10 38.99 6.32
CA LEU A 41 2.04 39.99 6.23
C LEU A 41 0.88 39.68 7.19
N ASP A 42 0.48 38.42 7.32
CA ASP A 42 -0.50 37.96 8.30
C ASP A 42 -0.05 38.23 9.74
N ALA A 43 1.24 38.05 10.05
CA ALA A 43 1.79 38.39 11.35
C ALA A 43 1.69 39.89 11.66
N ARG A 44 1.88 40.77 10.66
CA ARG A 44 1.74 42.23 10.83
C ARG A 44 0.28 42.65 11.05
N ILE A 45 -0.66 42.02 10.35
CA ILE A 45 -2.11 42.23 10.57
C ILE A 45 -2.47 41.93 12.03
N LYS A 46 -2.00 40.78 12.56
CA LYS A 46 -2.24 40.38 13.94
C LYS A 46 -1.65 41.35 14.97
N GLN A 47 -0.63 42.12 14.60
CA GLN A 47 -0.02 43.15 15.45
C GLN A 47 -0.70 44.53 15.31
N ASN A 48 -1.88 44.61 14.69
CA ASN A 48 -2.61 45.87 14.42
C ASN A 48 -1.79 46.90 13.62
N GLN A 49 -0.83 46.46 12.81
CA GLN A 49 -0.16 47.36 11.87
C GLN A 49 -1.09 47.66 10.71
N ASN A 50 -1.25 48.95 10.39
CA ASN A 50 -2.12 49.38 9.31
C ASN A 50 -1.46 49.05 7.96
N LEU A 51 -2.01 48.09 7.23
CA LEU A 51 -1.59 47.77 5.86
C LEU A 51 -2.08 48.84 4.88
N GLU A 52 -1.24 49.20 3.91
CA GLU A 52 -1.67 49.99 2.75
C GLU A 52 -2.73 49.19 1.96
N GLU A 53 -3.62 49.88 1.24
CA GLU A 53 -4.70 49.25 0.46
C GLU A 53 -4.13 48.33 -0.65
N ASP A 54 -3.04 48.75 -1.28
CA ASP A 54 -2.28 47.96 -2.25
C ASP A 54 -1.74 46.64 -1.65
N ASP A 55 -1.30 46.64 -0.39
CA ASP A 55 -0.80 45.44 0.28
C ASP A 55 -1.93 44.43 0.53
N ARG A 56 -3.14 44.90 0.82
CA ARG A 56 -4.32 44.04 0.99
C ARG A 56 -4.73 43.37 -0.32
N GLU A 57 -4.70 44.13 -1.42
CA GLU A 57 -5.01 43.59 -2.75
C GLU A 57 -3.96 42.55 -3.17
N LEU A 58 -2.67 42.84 -2.93
CA LEU A 58 -1.57 41.93 -3.19
C LEU A 58 -1.71 40.60 -2.42
N ILE A 59 -2.02 40.67 -1.12
CA ILE A 59 -2.26 39.49 -0.28
C ILE A 59 -3.41 38.65 -0.84
N MET A 60 -4.53 39.29 -1.19
CA MET A 60 -5.70 38.60 -1.72
C MET A 60 -5.38 37.85 -3.02
N GLN A 61 -4.66 38.49 -3.95
CA GLN A 61 -4.29 37.87 -5.23
C GLN A 61 -3.30 36.72 -5.05
N LEU A 62 -2.26 36.91 -4.23
CA LEU A 62 -1.24 35.90 -3.98
C LEU A 62 -1.78 34.70 -3.18
N SER A 63 -2.69 34.96 -2.22
CA SER A 63 -3.36 33.91 -1.45
C SER A 63 -4.14 32.96 -2.36
N GLN A 64 -4.89 33.51 -3.34
CA GLN A 64 -5.63 32.71 -4.32
C GLN A 64 -4.71 31.83 -5.16
N ILE A 65 -3.58 32.37 -5.66
CA ILE A 65 -2.61 31.60 -6.44
C ILE A 65 -2.00 30.47 -5.61
N TYR A 66 -1.64 30.77 -4.35
CA TYR A 66 -1.07 29.77 -3.45
C TYR A 66 -2.08 28.67 -3.07
N GLN A 67 -3.35 29.03 -2.83
CA GLN A 67 -4.42 28.07 -2.57
C GLN A 67 -4.62 27.12 -3.75
N GLN A 68 -4.64 27.62 -4.98
CA GLN A 68 -4.74 26.78 -6.18
C GLN A 68 -3.57 25.79 -6.29
N ARG A 69 -2.34 26.22 -5.97
CA ARG A 69 -1.17 25.33 -5.93
C ARG A 69 -1.36 24.22 -4.88
N LEU A 70 -1.84 24.57 -3.69
CA LEU A 70 -2.06 23.60 -2.61
C LEU A 70 -3.12 22.55 -3.00
N GLU A 71 -4.20 22.99 -3.63
CA GLU A 71 -5.26 22.10 -4.15
C GLU A 71 -4.71 21.13 -5.20
N LEU A 72 -3.94 21.63 -6.18
CA LEU A 72 -3.30 20.79 -7.19
C LEU A 72 -2.32 19.78 -6.57
N ALA A 73 -1.47 20.22 -5.64
CA ALA A 73 -0.53 19.35 -4.95
C ALA A 73 -1.26 18.27 -4.13
N THR A 74 -2.37 18.64 -3.48
CA THR A 74 -3.22 17.70 -2.74
C THR A 74 -3.84 16.66 -3.65
N GLU A 75 -4.35 17.06 -4.81
CA GLU A 75 -4.95 16.14 -5.78
C GLU A 75 -3.92 15.19 -6.39
N LEU A 76 -2.75 15.71 -6.75
CA LEU A 76 -1.63 14.88 -7.23
C LEU A 76 -1.18 13.87 -6.16
N GLY A 77 -1.01 14.31 -4.91
CA GLY A 77 -0.64 13.41 -3.82
C GLY A 77 -1.68 12.32 -3.56
N LYS A 78 -2.98 12.63 -3.69
CA LYS A 78 -4.05 11.62 -3.60
C LYS A 78 -3.96 10.61 -4.75
N GLN A 79 -3.74 11.08 -5.97
CA GLN A 79 -3.63 10.20 -7.14
C GLN A 79 -2.40 9.31 -7.05
N GLU A 80 -1.24 9.87 -6.69
CA GLU A 80 0.00 9.11 -6.47
C GLU A 80 -0.18 8.08 -5.36
N GLY A 81 -0.76 8.47 -4.21
CA GLY A 81 -1.04 7.56 -3.11
C GLY A 81 -1.99 6.43 -3.50
N LEU A 82 -3.03 6.73 -4.29
CA LEU A 82 -3.96 5.70 -4.80
C LEU A 82 -3.25 4.73 -5.73
N VAL A 83 -2.46 5.23 -6.68
CA VAL A 83 -1.71 4.39 -7.63
C VAL A 83 -0.70 3.51 -6.89
N GLN A 84 0.08 4.09 -5.98
CA GLN A 84 1.05 3.35 -5.17
C GLN A 84 0.36 2.27 -4.33
N GLY A 85 -0.73 2.62 -3.64
CA GLY A 85 -1.49 1.67 -2.83
C GLY A 85 -2.10 0.53 -3.65
N LEU A 86 -2.63 0.82 -4.84
CA LEU A 86 -3.16 -0.21 -5.75
C LEU A 86 -2.07 -1.14 -6.28
N VAL A 87 -0.93 -0.59 -6.67
CA VAL A 87 0.20 -1.39 -7.19
C VAL A 87 0.74 -2.30 -6.08
N GLN A 88 1.04 -1.72 -4.91
CA GLN A 88 1.55 -2.47 -3.77
C GLN A 88 0.57 -3.55 -3.31
N GLY A 89 -0.70 -3.20 -3.09
CA GLY A 89 -1.71 -4.15 -2.64
C GLY A 89 -1.96 -5.28 -3.65
N LYS A 90 -1.90 -4.99 -4.95
CA LYS A 90 -2.02 -6.01 -6.00
C LYS A 90 -0.81 -6.96 -6.00
N GLU A 91 0.40 -6.44 -5.86
CA GLU A 91 1.61 -7.25 -5.86
C GLU A 91 1.68 -8.15 -4.62
N GLU A 92 1.44 -7.59 -3.44
CA GLU A 92 1.39 -8.34 -2.17
C GLU A 92 0.31 -9.42 -2.22
N GLY A 93 -0.91 -9.06 -2.64
CA GLY A 93 -2.03 -10.00 -2.74
C GLY A 93 -1.77 -11.14 -3.74
N LEU A 94 -1.10 -10.85 -4.87
CA LEU A 94 -0.75 -11.88 -5.85
C LEU A 94 0.31 -12.84 -5.31
N VAL A 95 1.35 -12.31 -4.65
CA VAL A 95 2.42 -13.14 -4.07
C VAL A 95 1.87 -14.03 -2.95
N GLN A 96 1.10 -13.45 -2.03
CA GLN A 96 0.49 -14.18 -0.93
C GLN A 96 -0.48 -15.25 -1.46
N GLY A 97 -1.41 -14.87 -2.35
CA GLY A 97 -2.39 -15.80 -2.90
C GLY A 97 -1.75 -16.94 -3.69
N LYS A 98 -0.68 -16.67 -4.45
CA LYS A 98 0.08 -17.72 -5.15
C LYS A 98 0.76 -18.67 -4.17
N GLN A 99 1.39 -18.15 -3.11
CA GLN A 99 2.07 -18.97 -2.13
C GLN A 99 1.09 -19.86 -1.34
N GLU A 100 0.00 -19.28 -0.86
CA GLU A 100 -1.07 -20.01 -0.16
C GLU A 100 -1.68 -21.08 -1.07
N GLY A 101 -1.99 -20.73 -2.32
CA GLY A 101 -2.52 -21.67 -3.32
C GLY A 101 -1.57 -22.84 -3.61
N LEU A 102 -0.26 -22.58 -3.71
CA LEU A 102 0.74 -23.64 -3.91
C LEU A 102 0.85 -24.56 -2.68
N VAL A 103 0.85 -23.99 -1.47
CA VAL A 103 0.93 -24.78 -0.23
C VAL A 103 -0.33 -25.63 -0.07
N GLN A 104 -1.51 -25.04 -0.25
CA GLN A 104 -2.78 -25.76 -0.15
C GLN A 104 -2.92 -26.82 -1.24
N GLY A 105 -2.49 -26.51 -2.48
CA GLY A 105 -2.46 -27.48 -3.58
C GLY A 105 -1.60 -28.70 -3.25
N ARG A 106 -0.38 -28.48 -2.76
CA ARG A 106 0.50 -29.59 -2.34
C ARG A 106 -0.08 -30.40 -1.18
N GLN A 107 -0.70 -29.75 -0.18
CA GLN A 107 -1.36 -30.45 0.92
C GLN A 107 -2.54 -31.31 0.44
N ASN A 108 -3.38 -30.77 -0.45
CA ASN A 108 -4.52 -31.49 -1.02
C ASN A 108 -4.09 -32.68 -1.88
N GLU A 109 -3.06 -32.51 -2.72
CA GLU A 109 -2.47 -33.59 -3.51
C GLU A 109 -1.89 -34.67 -2.60
N ARG A 110 -1.17 -34.26 -1.57
CA ARG A 110 -0.60 -35.18 -0.58
C ARG A 110 -1.66 -35.97 0.15
N ARG A 111 -2.74 -35.33 0.61
CA ARG A 111 -3.89 -36.00 1.23
C ARG A 111 -4.48 -37.03 0.29
N SER A 112 -4.72 -36.64 -0.96
CA SER A 112 -5.25 -37.51 -2.01
C SER A 112 -4.34 -38.73 -2.25
N MET A 113 -3.03 -38.53 -2.26
CA MET A 113 -2.05 -39.61 -2.43
C MET A 113 -2.09 -40.59 -1.25
N VAL A 114 -2.08 -40.09 -0.01
CA VAL A 114 -2.20 -40.93 1.20
C VAL A 114 -3.50 -41.73 1.19
N THR A 115 -4.63 -41.07 0.91
CA THR A 115 -5.94 -41.71 0.81
C THR A 115 -5.95 -42.79 -0.26
N TYR A 116 -5.39 -42.50 -1.45
CA TYR A 116 -5.32 -43.46 -2.55
C TYR A 116 -4.48 -44.70 -2.18
N LEU A 117 -3.32 -44.49 -1.56
CA LEU A 117 -2.43 -45.60 -1.15
C LEU A 117 -3.09 -46.48 -0.08
N LEU A 118 -3.71 -45.88 0.93
CA LEU A 118 -4.46 -46.62 1.95
C LEU A 118 -5.58 -47.43 1.32
N ARG A 119 -6.36 -46.82 0.41
CA ARG A 119 -7.47 -47.50 -0.27
C ARG A 119 -6.98 -48.65 -1.16
N SER A 120 -5.88 -48.44 -1.88
CA SER A 120 -5.27 -49.45 -2.73
C SER A 120 -4.74 -50.65 -1.93
N ARG A 121 -4.33 -50.45 -0.68
CA ARG A 121 -3.76 -51.50 0.17
C ARG A 121 -4.77 -52.23 1.03
N PHE A 122 -5.73 -51.50 1.59
CA PHE A 122 -6.64 -52.02 2.61
C PHE A 122 -8.10 -52.09 2.15
N GLY A 123 -8.41 -51.61 0.94
CA GLY A 123 -9.78 -51.57 0.43
C GLY A 123 -10.52 -50.33 0.91
N GLU A 124 -11.79 -50.47 1.29
CA GLU A 124 -12.54 -49.32 1.81
C GLU A 124 -11.94 -48.80 3.12
N LEU A 125 -11.90 -47.47 3.25
CA LEU A 125 -11.35 -46.81 4.43
C LEU A 125 -12.45 -46.64 5.46
N ASP A 126 -12.30 -47.31 6.60
CA ASP A 126 -13.10 -47.08 7.79
C ASP A 126 -12.61 -45.84 8.55
N GLN A 127 -13.36 -45.46 9.59
CA GLN A 127 -13.06 -44.27 10.38
C GLN A 127 -11.64 -44.33 11.00
N GLU A 128 -11.23 -45.49 11.50
CA GLU A 128 -9.90 -45.70 12.07
C GLU A 128 -8.78 -45.35 11.07
N LEU A 129 -8.94 -45.75 9.80
CA LEU A 129 -7.97 -45.40 8.75
C LEU A 129 -8.07 -43.95 8.26
N LEU A 130 -9.24 -43.32 8.35
CA LEU A 130 -9.39 -41.90 8.03
C LEU A 130 -8.73 -41.00 9.07
N ASP A 131 -8.80 -41.38 10.35
CA ASP A 131 -8.26 -40.59 11.47
C ASP A 131 -6.73 -40.50 11.44
N ILE A 132 -6.05 -41.52 10.90
CA ILE A 132 -4.59 -41.53 10.79
C ILE A 132 -4.05 -40.72 9.59
N ILE A 133 -4.92 -40.22 8.69
CA ILE A 133 -4.47 -39.48 7.49
C ILE A 133 -3.75 -38.18 7.88
N GLU A 134 -4.29 -37.41 8.82
CA GLU A 134 -3.66 -36.17 9.27
C GLU A 134 -2.30 -36.41 9.96
N PRO A 135 -2.18 -37.36 10.94
CA PRO A 135 -0.88 -37.76 11.48
C PRO A 135 0.15 -38.20 10.43
N LEU A 136 -0.26 -38.93 9.39
CA LEU A 136 0.62 -39.32 8.28
C LEU A 136 1.05 -38.14 7.40
N MET A 137 0.16 -37.16 7.22
CA MET A 137 0.47 -35.93 6.50
C MET A 137 1.40 -34.99 7.27
N ALA A 138 1.54 -35.15 8.59
CA ALA A 138 2.50 -34.39 9.38
C ALA A 138 3.96 -34.79 9.13
N LEU A 139 4.22 -36.00 8.64
CA LEU A 139 5.56 -36.49 8.32
C LEU A 139 6.09 -35.90 7.01
N SER A 140 7.25 -36.31 6.51
CA SER A 140 7.68 -36.07 5.11
C SER A 140 7.31 -37.25 4.20
N PRO A 141 7.20 -37.06 2.87
CA PRO A 141 7.02 -38.17 1.91
C PRO A 141 8.01 -39.32 2.12
N GLU A 142 9.27 -39.01 2.38
CA GLU A 142 10.34 -39.96 2.61
C GLU A 142 10.11 -40.81 3.87
N GLU A 143 9.37 -40.28 4.85
CA GLU A 143 9.03 -40.97 6.09
C GLU A 143 7.72 -41.75 5.99
N PHE A 144 6.64 -41.17 5.45
CA PHE A 144 5.35 -41.86 5.45
C PHE A 144 5.19 -42.86 4.30
N ILE A 145 5.83 -42.67 3.14
CA ILE A 145 5.75 -43.61 2.01
C ILE A 145 6.20 -45.02 2.42
N PRO A 146 7.39 -45.25 3.01
CA PRO A 146 7.80 -46.58 3.41
C PRO A 146 6.87 -47.16 4.48
N LEU A 147 6.38 -46.35 5.42
CA LEU A 147 5.44 -46.80 6.46
C LEU A 147 4.13 -47.31 5.84
N LEU A 148 3.55 -46.58 4.88
CA LEU A 148 2.33 -47.02 4.19
C LEU A 148 2.53 -48.29 3.35
N LEU A 149 3.71 -48.45 2.75
CA LEU A 149 4.01 -49.61 1.90
C LEU A 149 4.42 -50.86 2.70
N GLN A 150 5.07 -50.70 3.84
CA GLN A 150 5.66 -51.80 4.60
C GLN A 150 4.81 -52.25 5.78
N LEU A 151 4.17 -51.33 6.49
CA LEU A 151 3.40 -51.67 7.68
C LEU A 151 2.06 -52.31 7.33
N SER A 152 1.58 -53.18 8.21
CA SER A 152 0.21 -53.70 8.20
C SER A 152 -0.78 -52.66 8.72
N ARG A 153 -2.09 -52.90 8.48
CA ARG A 153 -3.18 -52.06 9.01
C ARG A 153 -3.06 -51.89 10.53
N LEU A 154 -2.85 -52.97 11.27
CA LEU A 154 -2.80 -52.94 12.73
C LEU A 154 -1.60 -52.13 13.23
N GLU A 155 -0.41 -52.31 12.63
CA GLU A 155 0.78 -51.53 12.99
C GLU A 155 0.62 -50.04 12.70
N LEU A 156 -0.03 -49.66 11.59
CA LEU A 156 -0.34 -48.27 11.28
C LEU A 156 -1.29 -47.65 12.31
N LEU A 157 -2.37 -48.36 12.66
CA LEU A 157 -3.34 -47.89 13.65
C LEU A 157 -2.75 -47.82 15.06
N THR A 158 -1.94 -48.80 15.46
CA THR A 158 -1.22 -48.73 16.75
C THR A 158 -0.27 -47.54 16.81
N ARG A 159 0.35 -47.17 15.69
CA ARG A 159 1.34 -46.08 15.66
C ARG A 159 0.72 -44.68 15.53
N PHE A 160 -0.38 -44.54 14.79
CA PHE A 160 -0.95 -43.24 14.43
C PHE A 160 -2.37 -43.01 14.95
N GLY A 161 -3.03 -44.05 15.50
CA GLY A 161 -4.41 -43.99 15.96
C GLY A 161 -4.60 -43.45 17.39
N GLU A 162 -3.53 -43.23 18.16
CA GLU A 162 -3.63 -42.74 19.56
C GLU A 162 -3.70 -41.20 19.70
N GLN A 163 -4.15 -40.49 18.66
CA GLN A 163 -4.48 -39.07 18.78
C GLN A 163 -5.99 -38.87 18.82
N THR A 164 -6.59 -39.14 19.97
CA THR A 164 -7.90 -38.59 20.36
C THR A 164 -7.73 -37.70 21.58
#